data_AF-A0A8G0LF53-F1
#
_entry.id   AF-A0A8G0LF53-F1
#
_cell.length_a   1.000
_cell.length_b   1.000
_cell.length_c   1.000
_cell.angle_alpha   90.00
_cell.angle_beta   90.00
_cell.angle_gamma   90.00
#
_symmetry.space_group_name_H-M   'P 1'
#
loop_
_entity.id
_entity.type
_entity.pdbx_description
1 polymer ?
#
loop_
_entity_poly.entity_id
_entity_poly.type
_entity_poly.pdbx_seq_one_letter_code
_entity_poly.pdbx_strand_id
1 'polypeptide(L)'
;MRRQPRPPLSGVSFPSPATLGRRALSSRRNRTRNRTQQHVVNHSQIHTRTRNNSNSRLIAAAQQRPSASSSARFYSALSSLIESTAKESRDNIIMAAQSCPVPWARIKLWIEAQEKAEKQGNPLTKPQLQALSHLVSFVEGPEPDISAQDHVSLLTQHIQFHHKKDASSHLPIYEDVGLEVPISGNFHWRWRTTCSLPSASHMIFPCEGHGVSQGQQPPLFATKKASKQYAAMHALAYLRAMRPPPAAIIAPAPSPASNRVSGGVSLKSATPAVSKSPKASDSSLAMPTGDAGGAPLAPPLPSAEITAQDKPTPAVEPQGASATADGEFYTGDMPSLLEQVAEGAKRLNFGVPKYEIVEDPNKPGSFNGKPIFVNGGRMPDDIGHVTGAMSKSVARQLIAEQLNEYFTAELKQRDDIFRSFTATPVKNLTS
;
A
#
# COMPACT_ATOMS: atom_id res chain seq x y z
N MET A 1 -62.52 51.36 19.35
CA MET A 1 -62.21 51.73 17.94
C MET A 1 -61.97 50.46 17.13
N ARG A 2 -62.36 50.47 15.84
CA ARG A 2 -62.34 49.29 14.95
C ARG A 2 -60.90 48.82 14.63
N ARG A 3 -60.69 47.51 14.49
CA ARG A 3 -59.59 46.93 13.70
C ARG A 3 -60.16 45.99 12.64
N GLN A 4 -59.54 46.02 11.46
CA GLN A 4 -59.99 45.40 10.21
C GLN A 4 -59.83 43.86 10.21
N PRO A 5 -60.69 43.10 9.49
CA PRO A 5 -60.42 41.71 9.17
C PRO A 5 -59.32 41.57 8.10
N ARG A 6 -58.60 40.45 8.12
CA ARG A 6 -57.57 40.10 7.12
C ARG A 6 -58.19 39.52 5.84
N PRO A 7 -57.56 39.70 4.66
CA PRO A 7 -57.98 39.02 3.42
C PRO A 7 -57.64 37.51 3.44
N PRO A 8 -58.35 36.70 2.64
CA PRO A 8 -58.18 35.24 2.60
C PRO A 8 -56.91 34.81 1.84
N LEU A 9 -56.33 33.68 2.26
CA LEU A 9 -55.23 33.01 1.56
C LEU A 9 -55.78 32.07 0.48
N SER A 10 -55.31 32.24 -0.76
CA SER A 10 -55.62 31.37 -1.88
C SER A 10 -55.03 29.97 -1.67
N GLY A 11 -55.87 28.94 -1.83
CA GLY A 11 -55.41 27.55 -1.75
C GLY A 11 -54.70 27.09 -3.03
N VAL A 12 -53.69 26.23 -2.86
CA VAL A 12 -53.19 25.35 -3.92
C VAL A 12 -53.31 23.91 -3.42
N SER A 13 -54.08 23.12 -4.16
CA SER A 13 -54.32 21.71 -3.88
C SER A 13 -53.07 20.87 -4.18
N PHE A 14 -52.73 19.94 -3.29
CA PHE A 14 -51.83 18.83 -3.58
C PHE A 14 -52.58 17.50 -3.41
N PRO A 15 -52.46 16.56 -4.36
CA PRO A 15 -53.23 15.32 -4.34
C PRO A 15 -52.70 14.29 -3.34
N SER A 16 -53.62 13.59 -2.69
CA SER A 16 -53.33 12.48 -1.78
C SER A 16 -52.94 11.21 -2.57
N PRO A 17 -51.85 10.50 -2.21
CA PRO A 17 -51.56 9.19 -2.79
C PRO A 17 -52.48 8.10 -2.22
N ALA A 18 -52.92 7.18 -3.08
CA ALA A 18 -53.96 6.20 -2.78
C ALA A 18 -53.46 4.97 -1.99
N THR A 19 -54.35 4.45 -1.13
CA THR A 19 -54.14 3.25 -0.33
C THR A 19 -54.31 1.96 -1.14
N LEU A 20 -53.20 1.32 -1.50
CA LEU A 20 -53.11 -0.09 -1.95
C LEU A 20 -51.77 -0.63 -1.42
N GLY A 21 -51.61 -1.88 -0.94
CA GLY A 21 -52.54 -2.98 -0.71
C GLY A 21 -51.70 -4.17 -0.22
N ARG A 22 -52.15 -4.91 0.81
CA ARG A 22 -51.33 -5.97 1.43
C ARG A 22 -51.03 -7.10 0.43
N ARG A 23 -49.75 -7.43 0.22
CA ARG A 23 -49.32 -8.79 -0.16
C ARG A 23 -48.09 -9.21 0.63
N ALA A 24 -48.23 -10.30 1.37
CA ALA A 24 -47.11 -11.03 1.93
C ALA A 24 -46.46 -11.89 0.83
N LEU A 25 -45.13 -11.93 0.77
CA LEU A 25 -44.40 -12.98 0.07
C LEU A 25 -43.26 -13.49 0.94
N SER A 26 -43.06 -14.80 0.85
CA SER A 26 -42.25 -15.60 1.75
C SER A 26 -40.77 -15.61 1.38
N SER A 27 -39.96 -15.78 2.43
CA SER A 27 -38.68 -16.50 2.46
C SER A 27 -38.31 -17.26 1.17
N ARG A 28 -37.18 -16.91 0.55
CA ARG A 28 -36.42 -17.84 -0.28
C ARG A 28 -34.91 -17.66 -0.13
N ARG A 29 -34.25 -18.71 0.35
CA ARG A 29 -32.79 -18.86 0.37
C ARG A 29 -32.27 -18.88 -1.08
N ASN A 30 -31.26 -18.08 -1.40
CA ASN A 30 -30.45 -18.27 -2.60
C ASN A 30 -29.07 -18.81 -2.20
N ARG A 31 -28.86 -20.09 -2.50
CA ARG A 31 -27.59 -20.81 -2.39
C ARG A 31 -27.45 -21.61 -3.68
N THR A 32 -26.46 -21.30 -4.53
CA THR A 32 -25.66 -22.24 -5.37
C THR A 32 -25.06 -21.60 -6.64
N ARG A 33 -23.90 -22.14 -7.01
CA ARG A 33 -23.33 -22.28 -8.38
C ARG A 33 -22.94 -21.03 -9.17
N ASN A 34 -21.63 -20.75 -9.13
CA ASN A 34 -20.89 -20.47 -10.38
C ASN A 34 -20.28 -21.79 -10.87
N ARG A 35 -20.57 -22.14 -12.13
CA ARG A 35 -20.02 -23.30 -12.87
C ARG A 35 -19.53 -22.77 -14.21
N THR A 36 -18.24 -22.44 -14.32
CA THR A 36 -17.65 -21.99 -15.57
C THR A 36 -17.11 -23.20 -16.32
N GLN A 37 -17.67 -23.51 -17.49
CA GLN A 37 -17.13 -24.55 -18.37
C GLN A 37 -15.87 -24.04 -19.06
N GLN A 38 -14.87 -24.90 -19.21
CA GLN A 38 -13.82 -24.72 -20.21
C GLN A 38 -14.41 -25.01 -21.59
N HIS A 39 -14.17 -24.12 -22.55
CA HIS A 39 -14.32 -24.43 -23.97
C HIS A 39 -12.94 -24.30 -24.64
N VAL A 40 -12.40 -25.43 -25.07
CA VAL A 40 -11.23 -25.50 -25.94
C VAL A 40 -11.71 -25.30 -27.37
N VAL A 41 -11.07 -24.40 -28.12
CA VAL A 41 -11.24 -24.30 -29.58
C VAL A 41 -9.85 -24.27 -30.22
N ASN A 42 -9.52 -25.34 -30.95
CA ASN A 42 -8.34 -25.41 -31.81
C ASN A 42 -8.61 -24.70 -33.14
N HIS A 43 -7.65 -23.92 -33.65
CA HIS A 43 -7.56 -23.70 -35.10
C HIS A 43 -6.12 -23.51 -35.63
N SER A 44 -5.72 -24.51 -36.43
CA SER A 44 -4.87 -24.48 -37.64
C SER A 44 -3.69 -23.49 -37.80
N GLN A 45 -2.50 -24.12 -37.77
CA GLN A 45 -1.43 -24.03 -38.78
C GLN A 45 -1.66 -23.15 -40.04
N ILE A 46 -0.67 -22.32 -40.38
CA ILE A 46 -0.18 -22.12 -41.76
C ILE A 46 1.36 -22.15 -41.76
N HIS A 47 1.95 -22.84 -42.73
CA HIS A 47 3.40 -22.94 -42.93
C HIS A 47 4.00 -21.73 -43.67
N THR A 48 5.23 -21.33 -43.29
CA THR A 48 6.37 -21.08 -44.21
C THR A 48 7.66 -21.22 -43.37
N ARG A 49 8.66 -22.07 -43.62
CA ARG A 49 9.49 -22.45 -44.80
C ARG A 49 10.83 -21.68 -44.82
N THR A 50 11.92 -22.40 -44.54
CA THR A 50 13.35 -22.11 -44.87
C THR A 50 13.99 -20.88 -44.18
N ARG A 51 15.29 -20.86 -43.88
CA ARG A 51 16.43 -21.44 -44.63
C ARG A 51 17.66 -21.69 -43.73
N ASN A 52 18.41 -22.77 -44.01
CA ASN A 52 19.76 -22.99 -43.48
C ASN A 52 20.69 -21.82 -43.78
N ASN A 53 21.64 -21.52 -42.89
CA ASN A 53 23.03 -21.53 -43.33
C ASN A 53 24.01 -21.84 -42.19
N SER A 54 24.79 -22.90 -42.36
CA SER A 54 26.04 -23.11 -41.64
C SER A 54 27.09 -22.15 -42.22
N ASN A 55 28.03 -21.66 -41.42
CA ASN A 55 29.44 -21.81 -41.78
C ASN A 55 30.41 -21.54 -40.63
N SER A 56 31.50 -22.27 -40.71
CA SER A 56 32.50 -22.48 -39.69
C SER A 56 33.77 -21.66 -39.96
N ARG A 57 34.58 -21.52 -38.90
CA ARG A 57 36.06 -21.56 -38.92
C ARG A 57 36.89 -20.43 -39.59
N LEU A 58 37.65 -19.77 -38.69
CA LEU A 58 39.14 -19.81 -38.61
C LEU A 58 40.05 -18.78 -39.32
N ILE A 59 41.21 -18.63 -38.64
CA ILE A 59 42.55 -18.11 -38.98
C ILE A 59 42.74 -16.58 -39.06
N ALA A 60 43.73 -16.13 -38.28
CA ALA A 60 44.31 -14.79 -38.32
C ALA A 60 45.35 -14.66 -39.45
N ALA A 61 45.45 -13.48 -40.06
CA ALA A 61 46.61 -13.11 -40.86
C ALA A 61 46.98 -11.65 -40.55
N ALA A 62 48.21 -11.43 -40.09
CA ALA A 62 48.78 -10.10 -40.00
C ALA A 62 49.12 -9.59 -41.40
N GLN A 63 48.62 -8.42 -41.78
CA GLN A 63 49.08 -7.69 -42.95
C GLN A 63 49.53 -6.29 -42.57
N GLN A 64 50.74 -5.94 -43.00
CA GLN A 64 51.39 -4.67 -42.73
C GLN A 64 50.71 -3.54 -43.51
N ARG A 65 50.55 -2.37 -42.89
CA ARG A 65 50.07 -1.16 -43.56
C ARG A 65 51.21 -0.48 -44.34
N PRO A 66 51.03 -0.13 -45.62
CA PRO A 66 51.92 0.79 -46.30
C PRO A 66 51.72 2.23 -45.80
N SER A 67 52.78 3.03 -45.89
CA SER A 67 52.82 4.44 -45.45
C SER A 67 51.82 5.32 -46.19
N ALA A 68 50.89 5.95 -45.45
CA ALA A 68 49.93 6.89 -46.01
C ALA A 68 50.61 8.22 -46.41
N SER A 69 50.38 8.63 -47.66
CA SER A 69 50.87 9.88 -48.24
C SER A 69 50.44 11.12 -47.44
N SER A 70 51.36 12.10 -47.32
CA SER A 70 51.17 13.32 -46.53
C SER A 70 50.04 14.25 -47.03
N SER A 71 49.48 14.00 -48.23
CA SER A 71 48.40 14.80 -48.82
C SER A 71 47.01 14.52 -48.21
N ALA A 72 46.81 13.34 -47.59
CA ALA A 72 45.49 12.94 -47.06
C ALA A 72 45.07 13.67 -45.78
N ARG A 73 46.01 14.31 -45.05
CA ARG A 73 45.73 14.93 -43.75
C ARG A 73 44.97 16.27 -43.84
N PHE A 74 45.13 17.01 -44.95
CA PHE A 74 44.50 18.33 -45.12
C PHE A 74 42.98 18.24 -45.30
N TYR A 75 42.50 17.29 -46.11
CA TYR A 75 41.06 17.14 -46.35
C TYR A 75 40.30 16.62 -45.12
N SER A 76 40.92 15.76 -44.30
CA SER A 76 40.30 15.29 -43.04
C SER A 76 40.13 16.41 -42.01
N ALA A 77 41.05 17.39 -41.96
CA ALA A 77 40.95 18.52 -41.04
C ALA A 77 39.84 19.51 -41.45
N LEU A 78 39.71 19.78 -42.76
CA LEU A 78 38.65 20.66 -43.28
C LEU A 78 37.25 20.06 -43.12
N SER A 79 37.06 18.76 -43.40
CA SER A 79 35.78 18.10 -43.15
C SER A 79 35.38 18.15 -41.67
N SER A 80 36.32 17.89 -40.75
CA SER A 80 36.04 17.96 -39.31
C SER A 80 35.70 19.36 -38.81
N LEU A 81 36.25 20.41 -39.42
CA LEU A 81 35.94 21.80 -39.06
C LEU A 81 34.54 22.21 -39.54
N ILE A 82 34.19 21.89 -40.78
CA ILE A 82 32.85 22.13 -41.35
C ILE A 82 31.79 21.38 -40.52
N GLU A 83 32.04 20.11 -40.21
CA GLU A 83 31.11 19.27 -39.44
C GLU A 83 30.98 19.71 -37.96
N SER A 84 32.03 20.30 -37.36
CA SER A 84 31.96 20.92 -36.03
C SER A 84 31.05 22.17 -36.03
N THR A 85 31.24 23.09 -36.98
CA THR A 85 30.43 24.32 -37.07
C THR A 85 28.95 24.05 -37.41
N ALA A 86 28.67 22.98 -38.15
CA ALA A 86 27.30 22.56 -38.48
C ALA A 86 26.55 21.90 -37.29
N LYS A 87 27.27 21.44 -36.26
CA LYS A 87 26.69 20.86 -35.04
C LYS A 87 26.29 21.93 -34.04
N GLU A 88 27.19 22.87 -33.77
CA GLU A 88 27.01 23.94 -32.77
C GLU A 88 25.86 24.92 -33.14
N SER A 89 25.56 25.05 -34.44
CA SER A 89 24.38 25.79 -34.94
C SER A 89 23.07 24.99 -34.80
N ARG A 90 23.11 23.65 -34.91
CA ARG A 90 21.92 22.81 -34.75
C ARG A 90 21.41 22.79 -33.31
N ASP A 91 22.30 22.66 -32.33
CA ASP A 91 21.89 22.53 -30.93
C ASP A 91 21.25 23.82 -30.40
N ASN A 92 21.68 24.99 -30.88
CA ASN A 92 21.04 26.28 -30.57
C ASN A 92 19.69 26.48 -31.28
N ILE A 93 19.51 25.98 -32.51
CA ILE A 93 18.23 26.05 -33.24
C ILE A 93 17.19 25.06 -32.68
N ILE A 94 17.63 23.91 -32.14
CA ILE A 94 16.75 22.92 -31.51
C ILE A 94 16.32 23.37 -30.09
N MET A 95 17.14 24.17 -29.40
CA MET A 95 16.78 24.79 -28.12
C MET A 95 15.77 25.94 -28.23
N ALA A 96 15.57 26.52 -29.42
CA ALA A 96 14.41 27.37 -29.74
C ALA A 96 13.14 26.50 -29.94
N ALA A 97 12.93 25.53 -29.04
CA ALA A 97 11.86 24.55 -29.07
C ALA A 97 10.51 25.27 -29.19
N GLN A 98 9.81 24.95 -30.28
CA GLN A 98 8.58 25.59 -30.70
C GLN A 98 7.53 25.51 -29.58
N SER A 99 7.35 26.61 -28.84
CA SER A 99 6.27 26.76 -27.87
C SER A 99 4.95 26.87 -28.64
N CYS A 100 4.39 25.72 -29.02
CA CYS A 100 3.10 25.65 -29.69
C CYS A 100 2.06 26.35 -28.81
N PRO A 101 1.41 27.44 -29.27
CA PRO A 101 0.54 28.24 -28.43
C PRO A 101 -0.64 27.38 -27.97
N VAL A 102 -0.82 27.27 -26.64
CA VAL A 102 -1.86 26.43 -26.05
C VAL A 102 -3.23 26.90 -26.54
N PRO A 103 -4.05 26.02 -27.19
CA PRO A 103 -5.31 26.41 -27.81
C PRO A 103 -6.44 26.54 -26.78
N TRP A 104 -6.29 27.46 -25.83
CA TRP A 104 -7.18 27.63 -24.66
C TRP A 104 -8.67 27.72 -25.01
N ALA A 105 -9.04 28.40 -26.11
CA ALA A 105 -10.42 28.49 -26.55
C ALA A 105 -11.03 27.12 -26.91
N ARG A 106 -10.24 26.25 -27.57
CA ARG A 106 -10.67 24.88 -27.91
C ARG A 106 -10.77 23.98 -26.68
N ILE A 107 -9.87 24.17 -25.71
CA ILE A 107 -9.90 23.44 -24.44
C ILE A 107 -11.16 23.80 -23.63
N LYS A 108 -11.50 25.10 -23.52
CA LYS A 108 -12.72 25.56 -22.84
C LYS A 108 -14.00 24.99 -23.48
N LEU A 109 -14.12 25.09 -24.80
CA LEU A 109 -15.26 24.50 -25.53
C LEU A 109 -15.36 22.98 -25.35
N TRP A 110 -14.23 22.27 -25.25
CA TRP A 110 -14.22 20.83 -24.96
C TRP A 110 -14.69 20.53 -23.53
N ILE A 111 -14.26 21.30 -22.52
CA ILE A 111 -14.72 21.16 -21.13
C ILE A 111 -16.24 21.38 -21.05
N GLU A 112 -16.75 22.49 -21.61
CA GLU A 112 -18.19 22.80 -21.61
C GLU A 112 -19.04 21.71 -22.30
N ALA A 113 -18.55 21.17 -23.43
CA ALA A 113 -19.20 20.06 -24.13
C ALA A 113 -19.18 18.77 -23.31
N GLN A 114 -18.08 18.51 -22.59
CA GLN A 114 -17.91 17.32 -21.78
C GLN A 114 -18.75 17.35 -20.50
N GLU A 115 -18.84 18.49 -19.80
CA GLU A 115 -19.78 18.68 -18.68
C GLU A 115 -21.23 18.48 -19.13
N LYS A 116 -21.58 18.95 -20.34
CA LYS A 116 -22.92 18.75 -20.92
C LYS A 116 -23.18 17.27 -21.25
N ALA A 117 -22.18 16.54 -21.73
CA ALA A 117 -22.27 15.11 -21.99
C ALA A 117 -22.42 14.30 -20.69
N GLU A 118 -21.70 14.67 -19.63
CA GLU A 118 -21.82 14.03 -18.32
C GLU A 118 -23.21 14.23 -17.70
N LYS A 119 -23.78 15.43 -17.82
CA LYS A 119 -25.18 15.73 -17.47
C LYS A 119 -26.21 14.92 -18.28
N GLN A 120 -25.81 14.31 -19.40
CA GLN A 120 -26.61 13.40 -20.22
C GLN A 120 -26.33 11.92 -19.94
N GLY A 121 -25.49 11.59 -18.96
CA GLY A 121 -25.11 10.22 -18.61
C GLY A 121 -24.01 9.62 -19.49
N ASN A 122 -23.26 10.44 -20.24
CA ASN A 122 -22.09 10.03 -21.01
C ASN A 122 -20.80 10.43 -20.24
N PRO A 123 -20.31 9.60 -19.30
CA PRO A 123 -19.10 9.90 -18.54
C PRO A 123 -17.85 9.86 -19.42
N LEU A 124 -16.80 10.50 -18.92
CA LEU A 124 -15.46 10.49 -19.52
C LEU A 124 -14.92 9.06 -19.66
N THR A 125 -14.24 8.75 -20.78
CA THR A 125 -13.69 7.40 -20.98
C THR A 125 -12.46 7.16 -20.09
N LYS A 126 -12.18 5.90 -19.71
CA LYS A 126 -10.99 5.53 -18.92
C LYS A 126 -9.66 6.13 -19.45
N PRO A 127 -9.29 6.05 -20.74
CA PRO A 127 -8.04 6.65 -21.21
C PRO A 127 -8.03 8.19 -21.12
N GLN A 128 -9.17 8.86 -21.25
CA GLN A 128 -9.25 10.32 -21.03
C GLN A 128 -9.08 10.67 -19.55
N LEU A 129 -9.66 9.88 -18.63
CA LEU A 129 -9.47 10.04 -17.18
C LEU A 129 -8.01 9.83 -16.77
N GLN A 130 -7.38 8.80 -17.35
CA GLN A 130 -5.96 8.51 -17.18
C GLN A 130 -5.09 9.70 -17.64
N ALA A 131 -5.35 10.24 -18.83
CA ALA A 131 -4.65 11.41 -19.36
C ALA A 131 -4.82 12.66 -18.46
N LEU A 132 -6.05 12.93 -18.00
CA LEU A 132 -6.31 14.04 -17.07
C LEU A 132 -5.58 13.88 -15.73
N SER A 133 -5.36 12.65 -15.24
CA SER A 133 -4.69 12.41 -13.96
C SER A 133 -3.18 12.72 -13.94
N HIS A 134 -2.60 13.03 -15.11
CA HIS A 134 -1.26 13.63 -15.19
C HIS A 134 -1.27 15.15 -15.02
N LEU A 135 -2.43 15.80 -15.18
CA LEU A 135 -2.60 17.25 -15.14
C LEU A 135 -3.28 17.73 -13.85
N VAL A 136 -4.20 16.92 -13.31
CA VAL A 136 -5.03 17.25 -12.14
C VAL A 136 -5.08 16.05 -11.19
N SER A 137 -4.85 16.28 -9.90
CA SER A 137 -5.06 15.24 -8.89
C SER A 137 -6.56 14.99 -8.68
N PHE A 138 -6.99 13.74 -8.83
CA PHE A 138 -8.35 13.28 -8.49
C PHE A 138 -8.52 13.03 -6.98
N VAL A 139 -7.44 13.15 -6.18
CA VAL A 139 -7.45 13.05 -4.72
C VAL A 139 -7.12 14.41 -4.14
N GLU A 140 -8.01 14.94 -3.29
CA GLU A 140 -7.82 16.20 -2.58
C GLU A 140 -6.85 16.02 -1.40
N GLY A 141 -5.60 16.46 -1.59
CA GLY A 141 -4.59 16.48 -0.52
C GLY A 141 -3.93 15.13 -0.20
N PRO A 142 -3.03 15.11 0.80
CA PRO A 142 -2.47 13.87 1.33
C PRO A 142 -3.54 13.05 2.07
N GLU A 143 -3.36 11.73 2.15
CA GLU A 143 -4.23 10.85 2.92
C GLU A 143 -4.21 11.28 4.41
N PRO A 144 -5.36 11.59 5.04
CA PRO A 144 -5.37 12.07 6.42
C PRO A 144 -4.73 11.09 7.40
N ASP A 145 -3.88 11.59 8.30
CA ASP A 145 -3.32 10.75 9.37
C ASP A 145 -4.44 10.30 10.31
N ILE A 146 -4.69 8.98 10.30
CA ILE A 146 -5.60 8.33 11.21
C ILE A 146 -4.74 7.72 12.30
N SER A 147 -4.67 8.43 13.43
CA SER A 147 -3.95 8.01 14.63
C SER A 147 -4.10 6.51 14.93
N ALA A 148 -3.06 5.85 15.39
CA ALA A 148 -2.99 4.39 15.63
C ALA A 148 -4.03 3.79 16.63
N GLN A 149 -4.97 4.57 17.16
CA GLN A 149 -6.07 4.11 18.00
C GLN A 149 -7.20 3.47 17.17
N ASP A 150 -7.85 2.44 17.74
CA ASP A 150 -9.02 1.81 17.13
C ASP A 150 -10.30 2.62 17.42
N HIS A 151 -10.53 3.67 16.64
CA HIS A 151 -11.72 4.52 16.70
C HIS A 151 -13.03 3.75 16.48
N VAL A 152 -13.03 2.68 15.69
CA VAL A 152 -14.22 1.82 15.49
C VAL A 152 -14.61 1.17 16.82
N SER A 153 -13.66 0.55 17.53
CA SER A 153 -13.92 -0.05 18.85
C SER A 153 -14.29 1.01 19.90
N LEU A 154 -13.59 2.15 19.92
CA LEU A 154 -13.89 3.26 20.85
C LEU A 154 -15.30 3.84 20.61
N LEU A 155 -15.74 3.98 19.36
CA LEU A 155 -17.09 4.43 19.02
C LEU A 155 -18.14 3.44 19.48
N THR A 156 -17.95 2.14 19.19
CA THR A 156 -18.85 1.08 19.64
C THR A 156 -18.96 1.04 21.17
N GLN A 157 -17.83 1.11 21.89
CA GLN A 157 -17.80 1.15 23.35
C GLN A 157 -18.51 2.38 23.91
N HIS A 158 -18.31 3.55 23.30
CA HIS A 158 -18.96 4.80 23.72
C HIS A 158 -20.48 4.71 23.58
N ILE A 159 -20.97 4.20 22.45
CA ILE A 159 -22.41 3.98 22.20
C ILE A 159 -22.99 2.98 23.21
N GLN A 160 -22.33 1.84 23.43
CA GLN A 160 -22.78 0.82 24.40
C GLN A 160 -22.86 1.35 25.83
N PHE A 161 -21.88 2.15 26.27
CA PHE A 161 -21.86 2.74 27.60
C PHE A 161 -23.04 3.71 27.83
N HIS A 162 -23.40 4.47 26.80
CA HIS A 162 -24.46 5.48 26.86
C HIS A 162 -25.87 4.90 26.63
N HIS A 163 -26.04 3.90 25.77
CA HIS A 163 -27.34 3.32 25.39
C HIS A 163 -27.65 1.98 26.09
N LYS A 164 -27.60 1.96 27.43
CA LYS A 164 -27.72 0.74 28.25
C LYS A 164 -28.99 -0.10 28.05
N LYS A 165 -30.08 0.48 27.54
CA LYS A 165 -31.40 -0.17 27.45
C LYS A 165 -31.69 -0.80 26.08
N ASP A 166 -31.15 -0.21 25.01
CA ASP A 166 -31.47 -0.54 23.61
C ASP A 166 -30.20 -0.69 22.75
N ALA A 167 -29.13 -1.22 23.35
CA ALA A 167 -27.76 -1.21 22.80
C ALA A 167 -27.60 -1.80 21.39
N SER A 168 -28.48 -2.70 20.96
CA SER A 168 -28.44 -3.31 19.62
C SER A 168 -29.02 -2.40 18.53
N SER A 169 -29.95 -1.50 18.86
CA SER A 169 -30.63 -0.63 17.87
C SER A 169 -29.84 0.65 17.54
N HIS A 170 -28.76 0.92 18.27
CA HIS A 170 -27.96 2.15 18.14
C HIS A 170 -26.53 1.91 17.63
N LEU A 171 -26.19 0.68 17.24
CA LEU A 171 -24.85 0.38 16.71
C LEU A 171 -24.56 1.19 15.42
N PRO A 172 -23.30 1.60 15.20
CA PRO A 172 -22.92 2.36 14.01
C PRO A 172 -23.04 1.48 12.75
N ILE A 173 -23.70 2.00 11.73
CA ILE A 173 -23.84 1.34 10.42
C ILE A 173 -22.76 1.89 9.50
N TYR A 174 -21.95 1.02 8.91
CA TYR A 174 -20.90 1.41 7.98
C TYR A 174 -21.25 0.99 6.55
N GLU A 175 -21.10 1.91 5.62
CA GLU A 175 -21.26 1.67 4.18
C GLU A 175 -19.92 1.95 3.48
N ASP A 176 -19.43 0.97 2.71
CA ASP A 176 -18.10 1.01 2.10
C ASP A 176 -18.22 1.07 0.57
N VAL A 177 -17.68 2.14 -0.02
CA VAL A 177 -17.65 2.37 -1.46
C VAL A 177 -16.20 2.25 -1.96
N GLY A 178 -15.94 1.25 -2.80
CA GLY A 178 -14.68 1.11 -3.53
C GLY A 178 -14.74 1.84 -4.86
N LEU A 179 -13.72 2.64 -5.15
CA LEU A 179 -13.64 3.50 -6.33
C LEU A 179 -12.30 3.28 -7.06
N GLU A 180 -12.36 3.18 -8.39
CA GLU A 180 -11.17 3.09 -9.23
C GLU A 180 -10.75 4.52 -9.65
N VAL A 181 -9.70 5.05 -9.05
CA VAL A 181 -9.30 6.46 -9.17
C VAL A 181 -8.00 6.57 -9.95
N PRO A 182 -7.94 7.39 -11.02
CA PRO A 182 -6.70 7.61 -11.77
C PRO A 182 -5.79 8.56 -11.00
N ILE A 183 -4.57 8.12 -10.70
CA ILE A 183 -3.54 8.86 -9.98
C ILE A 183 -2.25 8.77 -10.80
N SER A 184 -1.74 9.91 -11.27
CA SER A 184 -0.49 10.01 -12.04
C SER A 184 -0.42 9.07 -13.25
N GLY A 185 -1.55 8.88 -13.95
CA GLY A 185 -1.65 8.02 -15.13
C GLY A 185 -1.93 6.55 -14.84
N ASN A 186 -2.14 6.14 -13.59
CA ASN A 186 -2.44 4.76 -13.21
C ASN A 186 -3.71 4.68 -12.37
N PHE A 187 -4.58 3.72 -12.67
CA PHE A 187 -5.78 3.48 -11.88
C PHE A 187 -5.44 2.73 -10.59
N HIS A 188 -5.81 3.33 -9.45
CA HIS A 188 -5.62 2.78 -8.12
C HIS A 188 -6.99 2.54 -7.48
N TRP A 189 -7.12 1.42 -6.76
CA TRP A 189 -8.31 1.18 -5.96
C TRP A 189 -8.26 2.01 -4.68
N ARG A 190 -9.30 2.79 -4.42
CA ARG A 190 -9.44 3.66 -3.26
C ARG A 190 -10.76 3.41 -2.55
N TRP A 191 -10.81 3.70 -1.26
CA TRP A 191 -11.97 3.45 -0.40
C TRP A 191 -12.51 4.74 0.18
N ARG A 192 -13.84 4.87 0.15
CA ARG A 192 -14.62 5.82 0.92
C ARG A 192 -15.59 5.03 1.79
N THR A 193 -15.63 5.32 3.08
CA THR A 193 -16.53 4.67 4.03
C THR A 193 -17.31 5.76 4.72
N THR A 194 -18.61 5.55 4.83
CA THR A 194 -19.48 6.39 5.64
C THR A 194 -19.93 5.62 6.89
N CYS A 195 -20.21 6.35 7.97
CA CYS A 195 -20.69 5.83 9.24
C CYS A 195 -21.99 6.55 9.61
N SER A 196 -23.13 5.88 9.51
CA SER A 196 -24.41 6.39 9.98
C SER A 196 -24.63 6.05 11.45
N LEU A 197 -25.04 7.06 12.23
CA LEU A 197 -25.37 6.92 13.65
C LEU A 197 -26.89 7.06 13.87
N PRO A 198 -27.62 5.97 14.20
CA PRO A 198 -29.05 6.05 14.51
C PRO A 198 -29.37 6.97 15.70
N SER A 199 -28.47 7.07 16.68
CA SER A 199 -28.62 7.94 17.86
C SER A 199 -28.44 9.43 17.56
N ALA A 200 -27.80 9.79 16.45
CA ALA A 200 -27.52 11.16 16.03
C ALA A 200 -28.39 11.57 14.83
N SER A 201 -29.71 11.35 14.93
CA SER A 201 -30.69 11.73 13.88
C SER A 201 -30.35 11.18 12.48
N HIS A 202 -29.75 9.98 12.42
CA HIS A 202 -29.25 9.35 11.18
C HIS A 202 -28.15 10.12 10.43
N MET A 203 -27.44 11.05 11.10
CA MET A 203 -26.27 11.72 10.52
C MET A 203 -25.24 10.70 10.02
N ILE A 204 -24.66 11.01 8.86
CA ILE A 204 -23.70 10.19 8.13
C ILE A 204 -22.35 10.90 8.23
N PHE A 205 -21.33 10.22 8.75
CA PHE A 205 -19.97 10.75 8.90
C PHE A 205 -19.01 10.09 7.89
N PRO A 206 -17.98 10.80 7.40
CA PRO A 206 -17.69 12.21 7.67
C PRO A 206 -18.64 13.13 6.89
N CYS A 207 -18.92 14.31 7.43
CA CYS A 207 -19.83 15.31 6.85
C CYS A 207 -19.28 16.73 7.03
N GLU A 208 -19.97 17.73 6.47
CA GLU A 208 -19.56 19.13 6.58
C GLU A 208 -19.42 19.55 8.06
N GLY A 209 -18.25 20.08 8.42
CA GLY A 209 -17.89 20.44 9.80
C GLY A 209 -17.40 19.26 10.66
N HIS A 210 -17.56 18.02 10.21
CA HIS A 210 -17.12 16.80 10.92
C HIS A 210 -16.36 15.86 9.97
N GLY A 211 -15.15 16.30 9.57
CA GLY A 211 -14.23 15.54 8.73
C GLY A 211 -14.28 15.86 7.24
N VAL A 212 -15.13 16.80 6.84
CA VAL A 212 -15.17 17.39 5.48
C VAL A 212 -15.36 18.90 5.62
N SER A 213 -14.61 19.69 4.84
CA SER A 213 -14.84 21.14 4.74
C SER A 213 -16.06 21.43 3.87
N GLN A 214 -16.68 22.60 4.02
CA GLN A 214 -17.86 22.96 3.23
C GLN A 214 -17.60 22.83 1.72
N GLY A 215 -18.44 22.06 1.01
CA GLY A 215 -18.32 21.80 -0.42
C GLY A 215 -17.21 20.82 -0.87
N GLN A 216 -16.35 20.32 0.03
CA GLN A 216 -15.38 19.26 -0.30
C GLN A 216 -16.04 17.87 -0.30
N GLN A 217 -15.38 16.89 -0.90
CA GLN A 217 -15.79 15.48 -0.76
C GLN A 217 -15.06 14.78 0.40
N PRO A 218 -15.62 13.69 0.96
CA PRO A 218 -14.89 12.84 1.88
C PRO A 218 -13.56 12.31 1.30
N PRO A 219 -12.46 12.32 2.06
CA PRO A 219 -11.16 11.80 1.62
C PRO A 219 -11.22 10.35 1.12
N LEU A 220 -10.22 9.98 0.32
CA LEU A 220 -10.12 8.68 -0.34
C LEU A 220 -8.86 7.94 0.12
N PHE A 221 -9.06 6.78 0.73
CA PHE A 221 -7.99 6.04 1.42
C PHE A 221 -7.47 4.88 0.59
N ALA A 222 -6.19 4.54 0.75
CA ALA A 222 -5.60 3.36 0.12
C ALA A 222 -6.21 2.06 0.66
N THR A 223 -6.50 2.02 1.98
CA THR A 223 -7.03 0.83 2.63
C THR A 223 -8.46 1.03 3.14
N LYS A 224 -9.26 -0.03 3.05
CA LYS A 224 -10.62 -0.08 3.58
C LYS A 224 -10.65 0.14 5.10
N LYS A 225 -9.63 -0.34 5.82
CA LYS A 225 -9.51 -0.18 7.28
C LYS A 225 -9.31 1.29 7.65
N ALA A 226 -8.40 2.00 6.99
CA ALA A 226 -8.16 3.43 7.20
C ALA A 226 -9.45 4.25 6.98
N SER A 227 -10.09 4.06 5.83
CA SER A 227 -11.38 4.67 5.48
C SER A 227 -12.45 4.52 6.58
N LYS A 228 -12.61 3.30 7.12
CA LYS A 228 -13.57 3.03 8.20
C LYS A 228 -13.19 3.68 9.53
N GLN A 229 -11.90 3.71 9.86
CA GLN A 229 -11.39 4.38 11.07
C GLN A 229 -11.59 5.90 11.00
N TYR A 230 -11.38 6.53 9.84
CA TYR A 230 -11.65 7.97 9.63
C TYR A 230 -13.12 8.32 9.88
N ALA A 231 -14.05 7.55 9.28
CA ALA A 231 -15.48 7.75 9.50
C ALA A 231 -15.88 7.57 10.98
N ALA A 232 -15.31 6.56 11.66
CA ALA A 232 -15.55 6.32 13.08
C ALA A 232 -14.97 7.44 13.99
N MET A 233 -13.77 7.95 13.66
CA MET A 233 -13.11 9.03 14.38
C MET A 233 -13.97 10.30 14.42
N HIS A 234 -14.51 10.72 13.27
CA HIS A 234 -15.36 11.91 13.20
C HIS A 234 -16.74 11.70 13.84
N ALA A 235 -17.34 10.52 13.69
CA ALA A 235 -18.56 10.15 14.39
C ALA A 235 -18.39 10.17 15.93
N LEU A 236 -17.25 9.68 16.44
CA LEU A 236 -16.90 9.71 17.86
C LEU A 236 -16.61 11.13 18.36
N ALA A 237 -15.92 11.96 17.57
CA ALA A 237 -15.69 13.36 17.89
C ALA A 237 -17.03 14.14 18.01
N TYR A 238 -17.97 13.89 17.11
CA TYR A 238 -19.33 14.46 17.17
C TYR A 238 -20.07 14.06 18.45
N LEU A 239 -20.13 12.76 18.79
CA LEU A 239 -20.80 12.29 20.02
C LEU A 239 -20.17 12.88 21.29
N ARG A 240 -18.85 13.05 21.31
CA ARG A 240 -18.13 13.72 22.42
C ARG A 240 -18.46 15.21 22.51
N ALA A 241 -18.63 15.91 21.39
CA ALA A 241 -18.98 17.33 21.35
C ALA A 241 -20.45 17.61 21.71
N MET A 242 -21.36 16.71 21.33
CA MET A 242 -22.80 16.79 21.67
C MET A 242 -23.08 16.50 23.14
N ARG A 243 -22.11 15.93 23.89
CA ARG A 243 -22.25 15.72 25.33
C ARG A 243 -22.23 17.09 26.03
N PRO A 244 -23.25 17.44 26.82
CA PRO A 244 -23.18 18.62 27.68
C PRO A 244 -21.91 18.53 28.54
N PRO A 245 -21.12 19.62 28.65
CA PRO A 245 -19.98 19.61 29.58
C PRO A 245 -20.51 19.19 30.95
N PRO A 246 -19.87 18.23 31.63
CA PRO A 246 -20.36 17.74 32.92
C PRO A 246 -20.53 18.96 33.81
N ALA A 247 -21.79 19.24 34.18
CA ALA A 247 -22.19 20.51 34.77
C ALA A 247 -21.17 20.86 35.85
N ALA A 248 -20.38 21.92 35.59
CA ALA A 248 -19.20 22.19 36.39
C ALA A 248 -19.67 22.21 37.83
N ILE A 249 -19.14 21.29 38.65
CA ILE A 249 -19.45 21.26 40.07
C ILE A 249 -18.95 22.61 40.56
N ILE A 250 -19.89 23.54 40.75
CA ILE A 250 -19.58 24.88 41.22
C ILE A 250 -18.90 24.64 42.54
N ALA A 251 -17.59 24.84 42.56
CA ALA A 251 -16.80 24.67 43.77
C ALA A 251 -17.49 25.54 44.82
N PRO A 252 -17.99 24.94 45.92
CA PRO A 252 -18.77 25.69 46.89
C PRO A 252 -17.95 26.90 47.30
N ALA A 253 -18.55 28.09 47.17
CA ALA A 253 -17.86 29.36 47.31
C ALA A 253 -17.02 29.35 48.61
N PRO A 254 -15.77 29.84 48.58
CA PRO A 254 -14.88 29.72 49.72
C PRO A 254 -15.52 30.36 50.96
N SER A 255 -15.95 29.50 51.88
CA SER A 255 -16.52 29.92 53.15
C SER A 255 -15.49 30.80 53.88
N PRO A 256 -15.88 31.97 54.42
CA PRO A 256 -14.94 32.87 55.07
C PRO A 256 -14.24 32.16 56.24
N ALA A 257 -12.93 32.41 56.35
CA ALA A 257 -12.04 31.69 57.24
C ALA A 257 -12.52 31.73 58.70
N SER A 258 -12.82 30.56 59.26
CA SER A 258 -13.08 30.39 60.69
C SER A 258 -11.89 29.71 61.35
N ASN A 259 -11.15 30.47 62.15
CA ASN A 259 -10.00 29.99 62.91
C ASN A 259 -10.41 28.89 63.90
N ARG A 260 -9.94 27.65 63.68
CA ARG A 260 -9.90 26.62 64.74
C ARG A 260 -8.58 25.85 64.75
N VAL A 261 -7.69 26.38 65.60
CA VAL A 261 -6.95 25.69 66.68
C VAL A 261 -6.62 24.20 66.49
N SER A 262 -5.31 23.96 66.59
CA SER A 262 -4.58 22.72 66.81
C SER A 262 -5.29 21.55 67.52
N GLY A 263 -5.01 20.34 67.01
CA GLY A 263 -5.39 19.05 67.61
C GLY A 263 -5.60 18.01 66.50
N GLY A 264 -4.66 17.16 66.12
CA GLY A 264 -3.50 16.66 66.87
C GLY A 264 -3.67 15.21 67.29
N VAL A 265 -4.05 14.32 66.37
CA VAL A 265 -4.04 12.86 66.58
C VAL A 265 -3.50 12.16 65.33
N SER A 266 -2.32 11.56 65.47
CA SER A 266 -1.79 10.54 64.55
C SER A 266 -2.44 9.19 64.87
N LEU A 267 -2.77 8.36 63.86
CA LEU A 267 -2.83 6.90 64.04
C LEU A 267 -2.87 6.12 62.71
N LYS A 268 -1.91 5.18 62.57
CA LYS A 268 -1.91 3.91 61.82
C LYS A 268 -2.20 3.88 60.30
N SER A 269 -1.10 3.75 59.56
CA SER A 269 -1.04 2.92 58.35
C SER A 269 -1.31 1.44 58.69
N ALA A 270 -2.13 0.75 57.90
CA ALA A 270 -2.40 -0.68 58.07
C ALA A 270 -2.03 -1.47 56.82
N THR A 271 -0.88 -2.14 56.87
CA THR A 271 -0.45 -3.15 55.89
C THR A 271 -1.14 -4.49 56.19
N PRO A 272 -1.69 -5.20 55.19
CA PRO A 272 -1.89 -6.64 55.27
C PRO A 272 -0.76 -7.37 54.53
N ALA A 273 -0.07 -8.28 55.21
CA ALA A 273 1.00 -9.10 54.65
C ALA A 273 0.56 -10.57 54.52
N VAL A 274 0.91 -11.17 53.38
CA VAL A 274 1.30 -12.58 53.19
C VAL A 274 0.39 -13.68 53.75
N SER A 275 -0.16 -14.50 52.84
CA SER A 275 -0.13 -15.96 53.03
C SER A 275 -0.26 -16.80 51.75
N LYS A 276 0.85 -17.45 51.37
CA LYS A 276 0.97 -18.88 51.03
C LYS A 276 0.32 -19.43 49.73
N SER A 277 1.17 -19.64 48.73
CA SER A 277 1.26 -20.87 47.90
C SER A 277 1.54 -22.11 48.80
N PRO A 278 1.55 -23.38 48.33
CA PRO A 278 1.46 -23.86 46.93
C PRO A 278 0.52 -25.07 46.68
N LYS A 279 0.28 -25.42 45.42
CA LYS A 279 0.17 -26.83 45.00
C LYS A 279 0.42 -27.02 43.51
N ALA A 280 1.28 -27.99 43.17
CA ALA A 280 1.42 -28.52 41.82
C ALA A 280 0.28 -29.50 41.53
N SER A 281 -0.10 -29.65 40.26
CA SER A 281 -0.82 -30.82 39.75
C SER A 281 -0.49 -31.00 38.28
N ASP A 282 0.35 -32.01 38.01
CA ASP A 282 0.43 -32.65 36.71
C ASP A 282 -0.95 -33.18 36.33
N SER A 283 -1.28 -33.13 35.04
CA SER A 283 -2.39 -33.92 34.48
C SER A 283 -2.11 -34.28 33.02
N SER A 284 -1.24 -35.27 32.84
CA SER A 284 -1.10 -35.99 31.58
C SER A 284 -2.16 -37.09 31.44
N LEU A 285 -2.50 -37.40 30.18
CA LEU A 285 -3.19 -38.62 29.71
C LEU A 285 -4.67 -38.84 30.11
N ALA A 286 -5.56 -38.72 29.13
CA ALA A 286 -6.59 -39.74 28.85
C ALA A 286 -7.14 -39.59 27.42
N MET A 287 -6.96 -40.61 26.58
CA MET A 287 -7.75 -40.82 25.36
C MET A 287 -9.01 -41.63 25.72
N PRO A 288 -10.07 -41.57 24.89
CA PRO A 288 -10.91 -42.75 24.67
C PRO A 288 -10.76 -43.30 23.25
N THR A 289 -10.59 -44.61 23.21
CA THR A 289 -10.49 -45.46 22.01
C THR A 289 -11.84 -45.57 21.29
N GLY A 290 -11.82 -45.70 19.96
CA GLY A 290 -12.99 -46.00 19.13
C GLY A 290 -12.59 -46.90 17.96
N ASP A 291 -12.65 -48.21 18.18
CA ASP A 291 -12.25 -49.28 17.25
C ASP A 291 -13.47 -49.83 16.47
N ALA A 292 -13.18 -50.66 15.45
CA ALA A 292 -14.03 -51.36 14.48
C ALA A 292 -14.15 -50.67 13.10
N GLY A 293 -13.68 -51.27 11.99
CA GLY A 293 -12.93 -52.52 11.85
C GLY A 293 -12.86 -52.97 10.37
N GLY A 294 -12.16 -54.06 10.07
CA GLY A 294 -12.29 -54.76 8.78
C GLY A 294 -11.08 -54.69 7.83
N ALA A 295 -10.08 -55.53 8.10
CA ALA A 295 -9.17 -56.09 7.08
C ALA A 295 -9.96 -57.12 6.19
N PRO A 296 -9.44 -57.81 5.14
CA PRO A 296 -8.04 -58.26 5.05
C PRO A 296 -7.37 -58.52 3.66
N LEU A 297 -6.04 -58.80 3.75
CA LEU A 297 -5.21 -59.74 2.96
C LEU A 297 -4.86 -59.51 1.45
N ALA A 298 -3.55 -59.57 1.19
CA ALA A 298 -2.86 -59.89 -0.08
C ALA A 298 -2.72 -61.45 -0.23
N PRO A 299 -1.86 -62.09 -1.07
CA PRO A 299 -0.83 -61.66 -2.06
C PRO A 299 -0.96 -62.49 -3.40
N PRO A 300 0.06 -62.92 -4.20
CA PRO A 300 1.50 -62.54 -4.35
C PRO A 300 2.00 -62.29 -5.80
N LEU A 301 3.32 -62.00 -5.94
CA LEU A 301 4.13 -62.00 -7.18
C LEU A 301 4.33 -63.41 -7.80
N PRO A 302 4.83 -63.53 -9.05
CA PRO A 302 6.28 -63.73 -9.24
C PRO A 302 6.95 -63.03 -10.45
N SER A 303 8.29 -62.97 -10.37
CA SER A 303 9.39 -62.78 -11.37
C SER A 303 9.04 -62.87 -12.87
N ALA A 304 9.66 -62.12 -13.79
CA ALA A 304 11.07 -62.19 -14.23
C ALA A 304 11.31 -61.17 -15.40
N GLU A 305 12.49 -60.83 -15.94
CA GLU A 305 13.92 -60.75 -15.53
C GLU A 305 14.72 -60.10 -16.71
N ILE A 306 16.01 -59.72 -16.55
CA ILE A 306 16.99 -59.26 -17.59
C ILE A 306 16.59 -57.97 -18.39
N THR A 307 17.44 -57.01 -18.80
CA THR A 307 18.90 -56.93 -19.03
C THR A 307 19.41 -55.47 -18.86
N ALA A 308 20.73 -55.30 -18.69
CA ALA A 308 21.40 -54.00 -18.45
C ALA A 308 21.47 -53.06 -19.67
N GLN A 309 21.56 -51.73 -19.44
CA GLN A 309 22.62 -50.91 -20.05
C GLN A 309 22.92 -49.57 -19.34
N ASP A 310 24.14 -49.11 -19.56
CA ASP A 310 24.98 -48.16 -18.83
C ASP A 310 24.77 -46.65 -19.16
N LYS A 311 25.15 -45.78 -18.20
CA LYS A 311 25.65 -44.38 -18.37
C LYS A 311 24.68 -43.20 -18.72
N PRO A 312 25.09 -41.91 -18.57
CA PRO A 312 24.59 -41.08 -17.44
C PRO A 312 24.06 -39.66 -17.85
N THR A 313 24.05 -38.71 -16.89
CA THR A 313 23.86 -37.22 -16.99
C THR A 313 22.38 -36.71 -16.90
N PRO A 314 22.12 -35.43 -16.54
CA PRO A 314 22.07 -34.97 -15.14
C PRO A 314 20.71 -34.39 -14.70
N ALA A 315 20.63 -33.98 -13.42
CA ALA A 315 19.44 -33.42 -12.78
C ALA A 315 18.93 -32.09 -13.37
N VAL A 316 17.60 -31.96 -13.42
CA VAL A 316 16.87 -30.68 -13.48
C VAL A 316 15.83 -30.71 -12.35
N GLU A 317 16.07 -29.94 -11.29
CA GLU A 317 15.17 -29.80 -10.14
C GLU A 317 14.29 -28.54 -10.31
N PRO A 318 12.98 -28.59 -9.98
CA PRO A 318 12.03 -27.56 -10.37
C PRO A 318 11.99 -26.32 -9.46
N GLN A 319 11.32 -25.29 -9.98
CA GLN A 319 11.25 -23.94 -9.43
C GLN A 319 10.44 -23.82 -8.12
N GLY A 320 10.96 -23.00 -7.20
CA GLY A 320 10.21 -21.84 -6.70
C GLY A 320 8.98 -22.09 -5.82
N ALA A 321 9.16 -22.74 -4.67
CA ALA A 321 8.16 -22.70 -3.61
C ALA A 321 8.07 -21.30 -2.97
N SER A 322 6.87 -20.72 -2.97
CA SER A 322 6.56 -19.48 -2.26
C SER A 322 6.60 -19.71 -0.75
N ALA A 323 7.46 -18.99 -0.03
CA ALA A 323 7.52 -19.04 1.43
C ALA A 323 6.49 -18.06 2.01
N THR A 324 5.41 -18.60 2.58
CA THR A 324 4.48 -17.85 3.44
C THR A 324 5.23 -17.38 4.68
N ALA A 325 5.39 -16.06 4.83
CA ALA A 325 5.98 -15.46 6.01
C ALA A 325 4.90 -15.24 7.08
N ASP A 326 4.70 -16.23 7.95
CA ASP A 326 3.99 -16.01 9.21
C ASP A 326 4.84 -15.10 10.10
N GLY A 327 4.33 -13.89 10.36
CA GLY A 327 5.09 -12.79 10.94
C GLY A 327 4.22 -11.64 11.45
N GLU A 328 3.06 -11.96 12.03
CA GLU A 328 2.17 -10.98 12.68
C GLU A 328 2.80 -10.41 13.97
N PHE A 329 3.83 -9.56 13.87
CA PHE A 329 4.33 -8.83 15.04
C PHE A 329 4.93 -7.43 14.79
N TYR A 330 4.56 -6.74 13.71
CA TYR A 330 4.76 -5.29 13.60
C TYR A 330 3.57 -4.61 12.91
N THR A 331 2.66 -4.05 13.72
CA THR A 331 1.54 -3.22 13.24
C THR A 331 1.97 -1.76 13.09
N GLY A 332 2.60 -1.46 11.97
CA GLY A 332 2.95 -0.12 11.50
C GLY A 332 3.44 -0.24 10.06
N ASP A 333 3.07 0.70 9.19
CA ASP A 333 3.26 0.61 7.73
C ASP A 333 4.71 0.95 7.30
N MET A 334 5.68 0.40 8.05
CA MET A 334 7.10 0.57 7.80
C MET A 334 7.56 -0.59 6.90
N PRO A 335 8.13 -0.30 5.71
CA PRO A 335 8.54 -1.35 4.77
C PRO A 335 9.51 -2.31 5.45
N SER A 336 9.37 -3.60 5.15
CA SER A 336 10.22 -4.65 5.72
C SER A 336 11.69 -4.33 5.47
N LEU A 337 12.59 -4.70 6.38
CA LEU A 337 14.02 -4.43 6.19
C LEU A 337 14.55 -4.94 4.84
N LEU A 338 14.04 -6.10 4.38
CA LEU A 338 14.37 -6.67 3.07
C LEU A 338 13.86 -5.83 1.89
N GLU A 339 12.74 -5.12 2.08
CA GLU A 339 12.15 -4.20 1.10
C GLU A 339 12.89 -2.87 1.06
N GLN A 340 13.28 -2.32 2.22
CA GLN A 340 14.16 -1.15 2.32
C GLN A 340 15.49 -1.39 1.59
N VAL A 341 16.10 -2.56 1.81
CA VAL A 341 17.32 -3.01 1.12
C VAL A 341 17.09 -3.13 -0.39
N ALA A 342 15.97 -3.70 -0.84
CA ALA A 342 15.64 -3.80 -2.26
C ALA A 342 15.43 -2.42 -2.91
N GLU A 343 14.80 -1.48 -2.21
CA GLU A 343 14.62 -0.10 -2.69
C GLU A 343 15.95 0.66 -2.75
N GLY A 344 16.77 0.59 -1.69
CA GLY A 344 18.11 1.17 -1.66
C GLY A 344 18.99 0.65 -2.79
N ALA A 345 19.04 -0.68 -2.97
CA ALA A 345 19.78 -1.31 -4.07
C ALA A 345 19.28 -0.87 -5.46
N LYS A 346 17.97 -0.66 -5.62
CA LYS A 346 17.35 -0.14 -6.84
C LYS A 346 17.73 1.32 -7.10
N ARG A 347 17.64 2.20 -6.08
CA ARG A 347 18.05 3.62 -6.17
C ARG A 347 19.54 3.77 -6.52
N LEU A 348 20.37 2.84 -6.06
CA LEU A 348 21.82 2.83 -6.30
C LEU A 348 22.24 2.06 -7.57
N ASN A 349 21.29 1.47 -8.31
CA ASN A 349 21.47 0.65 -9.53
C ASN A 349 22.19 -0.71 -9.37
N PHE A 350 22.32 -1.24 -8.15
CA PHE A 350 22.86 -2.60 -7.90
C PHE A 350 21.89 -3.73 -8.33
N GLY A 351 20.59 -3.44 -8.39
CA GLY A 351 19.53 -4.42 -8.61
C GLY A 351 19.12 -5.15 -7.32
N VAL A 352 18.04 -5.92 -7.37
CA VAL A 352 17.52 -6.61 -6.16
C VAL A 352 18.49 -7.71 -5.72
N PRO A 353 18.96 -7.73 -4.45
CA PRO A 353 19.87 -8.76 -3.97
C PRO A 353 19.19 -10.13 -3.86
N LYS A 354 19.93 -11.17 -4.23
CA LYS A 354 19.61 -12.58 -3.94
C LYS A 354 20.52 -13.09 -2.83
N TYR A 355 19.94 -13.59 -1.75
CA TYR A 355 20.70 -14.09 -0.60
C TYR A 355 21.13 -15.55 -0.82
N GLU A 356 22.43 -15.80 -0.92
CA GLU A 356 23.02 -17.14 -0.87
C GLU A 356 23.41 -17.46 0.57
N ILE A 357 22.91 -18.56 1.13
CA ILE A 357 23.13 -18.95 2.53
C ILE A 357 23.46 -20.45 2.56
N VAL A 358 24.67 -20.76 3.00
CA VAL A 358 25.28 -22.09 3.02
C VAL A 358 25.63 -22.44 4.46
N GLU A 359 25.57 -23.71 4.84
CA GLU A 359 26.01 -24.15 6.17
C GLU A 359 27.55 -24.15 6.25
N ASP A 360 28.11 -23.74 7.39
CA ASP A 360 29.57 -23.69 7.58
C ASP A 360 30.13 -25.12 7.75
N PRO A 361 31.01 -25.60 6.86
CA PRO A 361 31.57 -26.95 6.96
C PRO A 361 32.43 -27.15 8.22
N ASN A 362 32.91 -26.06 8.85
CA ASN A 362 33.71 -26.10 10.07
C ASN A 362 32.86 -26.09 11.35
N LYS A 363 31.58 -25.69 11.26
CA LYS A 363 30.68 -25.46 12.40
C LYS A 363 29.25 -25.90 12.04
N PRO A 364 28.90 -27.19 12.17
CA PRO A 364 27.55 -27.67 11.89
C PRO A 364 26.51 -26.92 12.71
N GLY A 365 25.37 -26.60 12.10
CA GLY A 365 24.34 -25.73 12.69
C GLY A 365 24.63 -24.23 12.62
N SER A 366 25.77 -23.80 12.07
CA SER A 366 26.08 -22.40 11.76
C SER A 366 25.93 -22.12 10.27
N PHE A 367 25.41 -20.95 9.91
CA PHE A 367 25.19 -20.54 8.53
C PHE A 367 26.07 -19.34 8.15
N ASN A 368 26.69 -19.46 6.99
CA ASN A 368 27.43 -18.39 6.34
C ASN A 368 26.61 -17.90 5.14
N GLY A 369 26.48 -16.59 4.97
CA GLY A 369 25.63 -16.01 3.94
C GLY A 369 26.21 -14.74 3.33
N LYS A 370 25.87 -14.51 2.06
CA LYS A 370 26.30 -13.37 1.28
C LYS A 370 25.23 -12.93 0.27
N PRO A 371 25.18 -11.64 -0.10
CA PRO A 371 24.29 -11.15 -1.13
C PRO A 371 24.92 -11.30 -2.52
N ILE A 372 24.12 -11.73 -3.49
CA ILE A 372 24.46 -11.77 -4.91
C ILE A 372 23.64 -10.69 -5.63
N PHE A 373 24.32 -9.77 -6.29
CA PHE A 373 23.71 -8.70 -7.07
C PHE A 373 23.81 -8.98 -8.57
N VAL A 374 22.76 -8.62 -9.32
CA VAL A 374 22.77 -8.73 -10.79
C VAL A 374 23.79 -7.76 -11.40
N ASN A 375 23.93 -6.56 -10.82
CA ASN A 375 24.87 -5.53 -11.28
C ASN A 375 26.02 -5.34 -10.27
N GLY A 376 26.70 -6.41 -9.88
CA GLY A 376 27.69 -6.43 -8.78
C GLY A 376 28.96 -5.56 -8.94
N GLY A 377 29.06 -4.67 -9.92
CA GLY A 377 30.30 -4.00 -10.32
C GLY A 377 30.80 -2.84 -9.44
N ARG A 378 30.23 -2.61 -8.24
CA ARG A 378 30.61 -1.47 -7.36
C ARG A 378 30.44 -1.70 -5.85
N MET A 379 30.00 -2.86 -5.39
CA MET A 379 29.83 -3.09 -3.95
C MET A 379 31.12 -3.69 -3.38
N PRO A 380 31.65 -3.21 -2.23
CA PRO A 380 32.79 -3.84 -1.58
C PRO A 380 32.49 -5.30 -1.22
N ASP A 381 33.44 -6.19 -1.49
CA ASP A 381 33.28 -7.64 -1.25
C ASP A 381 32.99 -7.96 0.22
N ASP A 382 33.45 -7.12 1.16
CA ASP A 382 33.28 -7.34 2.60
C ASP A 382 31.83 -7.12 3.10
N ILE A 383 31.00 -6.40 2.34
CA ILE A 383 29.70 -5.90 2.82
C ILE A 383 28.59 -6.94 2.61
N GLY A 384 27.85 -7.22 3.67
CA GLY A 384 26.80 -8.24 3.69
C GLY A 384 27.33 -9.66 3.84
N HIS A 385 28.61 -9.87 4.08
CA HIS A 385 29.14 -11.19 4.41
C HIS A 385 28.95 -11.48 5.90
N VAL A 386 28.08 -12.46 6.20
CA VAL A 386 27.77 -12.89 7.56
C VAL A 386 28.28 -14.32 7.74
N THR A 387 28.98 -14.58 8.85
CA THR A 387 29.45 -15.93 9.21
C THR A 387 28.95 -16.31 10.59
N GLY A 388 28.77 -17.61 10.85
CA GLY A 388 28.42 -18.12 12.18
C GLY A 388 26.97 -17.86 12.64
N ALA A 389 26.04 -17.54 11.74
CA ALA A 389 24.66 -17.26 12.13
C ALA A 389 23.90 -18.53 12.53
N MET A 390 23.12 -18.48 13.62
CA MET A 390 22.46 -19.67 14.18
C MET A 390 21.30 -20.24 13.34
N SER A 391 20.81 -19.49 12.34
CA SER A 391 19.76 -19.96 11.44
C SER A 391 19.82 -19.23 10.10
N LYS A 392 19.18 -19.80 9.07
CA LYS A 392 19.06 -19.18 7.74
C LYS A 392 18.25 -17.87 7.75
N SER A 393 17.29 -17.72 8.66
CA SER A 393 16.52 -16.46 8.80
C SER A 393 17.36 -15.37 9.47
N VAL A 394 18.08 -15.69 10.55
CA VAL A 394 19.00 -14.77 11.23
C VAL A 394 20.13 -14.34 10.29
N ALA A 395 20.73 -15.29 9.54
CA ALA A 395 21.70 -14.97 8.50
C ALA A 395 21.16 -13.95 7.50
N ARG A 396 19.95 -14.19 6.95
CA ARG A 396 19.32 -13.27 6.00
C ARG A 396 19.07 -11.87 6.59
N GLN A 397 18.62 -11.80 7.84
CA GLN A 397 18.38 -10.52 8.52
C GLN A 397 19.69 -9.74 8.71
N LEU A 398 20.75 -10.38 9.23
CA LEU A 398 22.05 -9.73 9.44
C LEU A 398 22.67 -9.21 8.12
N ILE A 399 22.52 -9.94 7.01
CA ILE A 399 22.93 -9.45 5.68
C ILE A 399 22.13 -8.20 5.31
N ALA A 400 20.82 -8.20 5.54
CA ALA A 400 19.96 -7.07 5.23
C ALA A 400 20.27 -5.83 6.10
N GLU A 401 20.61 -6.01 7.37
CA GLU A 401 21.02 -4.91 8.27
C GLU A 401 22.30 -4.22 7.76
N GLN A 402 23.35 -4.99 7.45
CA GLN A 402 24.59 -4.46 6.87
C GLN A 402 24.38 -3.76 5.51
N LEU A 403 23.55 -4.33 4.64
CA LEU A 403 23.23 -3.73 3.35
C LEU A 403 22.46 -2.41 3.50
N ASN A 404 21.52 -2.32 4.45
CA ASN A 404 20.74 -1.10 4.67
C ASN A 404 21.62 0.03 5.23
N GLU A 405 22.53 -0.28 6.15
CA GLU A 405 23.53 0.66 6.66
C GLU A 405 24.41 1.21 5.53
N TYR A 406 24.93 0.33 4.66
CA TYR A 406 25.73 0.76 3.51
C TYR A 406 24.93 1.60 2.51
N PHE A 407 23.71 1.19 2.15
CA PHE A 407 22.89 1.91 1.17
C PHE A 407 22.43 3.27 1.70
N THR A 408 22.12 3.41 2.98
CA THR A 408 21.77 4.71 3.58
C THR A 408 22.98 5.64 3.65
N ALA A 409 24.18 5.13 3.95
CA ALA A 409 25.41 5.91 3.90
C ALA A 409 25.76 6.38 2.47
N GLU A 410 25.72 5.49 1.47
CA GLU A 410 26.01 5.79 0.06
C GLU A 410 24.97 6.75 -0.55
N LEU A 411 23.67 6.60 -0.23
CA LEU A 411 22.64 7.55 -0.65
C LEU A 411 22.90 8.94 -0.06
N LYS A 412 23.18 9.03 1.25
CA LYS A 412 23.52 10.28 1.91
C LYS A 412 24.77 10.93 1.29
N GLN A 413 25.80 10.14 0.98
CA GLN A 413 27.01 10.65 0.32
C GLN A 413 26.70 11.24 -1.06
N ARG A 414 25.84 10.60 -1.86
CA ARG A 414 25.39 11.12 -3.16
C ARG A 414 24.56 12.39 -3.01
N ASP A 415 23.67 12.45 -2.02
CA ASP A 415 22.84 13.62 -1.73
C ASP A 415 23.69 14.80 -1.24
N ASP A 416 24.67 14.59 -0.37
CA ASP A 416 25.60 15.63 0.12
C ASP A 416 26.47 16.16 -1.04
N ILE A 417 26.94 15.30 -1.95
CA ILE A 417 27.64 15.70 -3.18
C ILE A 417 26.71 16.53 -4.08
N PHE A 418 25.47 16.08 -4.35
CA PHE A 418 24.51 16.81 -5.17
C PHE A 418 24.12 18.16 -4.56
N ARG A 419 24.02 18.22 -3.23
CA ARG A 419 23.78 19.46 -2.47
C ARG A 419 24.94 20.44 -2.59
N SER A 420 26.19 19.95 -2.62
CA SER A 420 27.37 20.80 -2.80
C SER A 420 27.40 21.52 -4.16
N PHE A 421 26.85 20.90 -5.22
CA PHE A 421 26.72 21.52 -6.54
C PHE A 421 25.53 22.48 -6.67
N THR A 422 24.45 22.26 -5.91
CA THR A 422 23.20 23.04 -6.00
C THR A 422 23.12 24.18 -4.99
N ALA A 423 23.99 24.20 -3.98
CA ALA A 423 24.19 25.32 -3.07
C ALA A 423 24.80 26.52 -3.82
N THR A 424 23.95 27.28 -4.52
CA THR A 424 24.35 28.57 -5.10
C THR A 424 24.93 29.45 -3.98
N PRO A 425 26.12 30.07 -4.18
CA PRO A 425 26.69 30.94 -3.17
C PRO A 425 25.79 32.16 -3.03
N VAL A 426 25.02 32.21 -1.93
CA VAL A 426 24.25 33.38 -1.53
C VAL A 426 25.26 34.49 -1.28
N LYS A 427 25.43 35.35 -2.28
CA LYS A 427 26.22 36.57 -2.16
C LYS A 427 25.49 37.45 -1.15
N ASN A 428 25.94 37.40 0.10
CA ASN A 428 25.57 38.36 1.12
C ASN A 428 26.08 39.73 0.68
N LEU A 429 25.25 40.46 -0.07
CA LEU A 429 25.41 41.90 -0.25
C LEU A 429 24.99 42.58 1.06
N THR A 430 25.89 42.58 2.04
CA THR A 430 25.85 43.59 3.11
C THR A 430 26.28 44.92 2.51
N SER A 431 25.42 45.93 2.65
CA SER A 431 25.67 47.33 2.29
C SER A 431 26.77 47.97 3.13
#